data_AF-X1F017-F1
#
_entry.id   AF-X1F017-F1
#
_cell.length_a   1.000
_cell.length_b   1.000
_cell.length_c   1.000
_cell.angle_alpha   90.00
_cell.angle_beta   90.00
_cell.angle_gamma   90.00
#
_symmetry.space_group_name_H-M   'P 1'
#
loop_
_entity.id
_entity.type
_entity.pdbx_description
1 polymer ?
#
loop_
_entity_poly.entity_id
_entity_poly.type
_entity_poly.pdbx_seq_one_letter_code
_entity_poly.pdbx_strand_id
1 'polypeptide(L)'
;MKAEIISIGSEILRGQIVDTNANFIAQKLTELSIDLNYISAVGDNQKMLLSLFKKAFNRSDLIITTGGLGPTEDDITYQTIARTLNLKLIKYPEAEENLKRI
;
A
#
# COMPACT_ATOMS: atom_id res chain seq x y z
N MET A 1 -18.64 1.81 -5.98
CA MET A 1 -17.56 1.90 -4.97
C MET A 1 -16.31 2.31 -5.72
N LYS A 2 -15.60 3.34 -5.24
CA LYS A 2 -14.40 3.90 -5.88
C LYS A 2 -13.15 3.33 -5.22
N ALA A 3 -12.35 2.59 -5.98
CA ALA A 3 -11.09 2.03 -5.53
C ALA A 3 -9.87 2.86 -6.00
N GLU A 4 -8.78 2.75 -5.25
CA GLU A 4 -7.45 3.25 -5.60
C GLU A 4 -6.38 2.23 -5.24
N ILE A 5 -5.39 2.06 -6.11
CA ILE A 5 -4.19 1.27 -5.86
C ILE A 5 -3.02 2.21 -5.58
N ILE A 6 -2.24 1.92 -4.54
CA ILE A 6 -1.00 2.61 -4.20
C ILE A 6 0.13 1.58 -4.17
N SER A 7 1.03 1.67 -5.16
CA SER A 7 2.23 0.84 -5.22
C SER A 7 3.40 1.58 -4.59
N ILE A 8 4.04 0.94 -3.62
CA ILE A 8 5.08 1.52 -2.76
C ILE A 8 6.39 0.79 -3.06
N GLY A 9 7.38 1.53 -3.55
CA GLY A 9 8.70 1.00 -3.87
C GLY A 9 9.46 1.90 -4.84
N SER A 10 10.68 2.27 -4.48
CA SER A 10 11.54 3.13 -5.29
C SER A 10 11.93 2.49 -6.63
N GLU A 11 12.02 1.17 -6.68
CA GLU A 11 12.33 0.36 -7.86
C GLU A 11 11.28 0.46 -8.96
N ILE A 12 10.00 0.66 -8.59
CA ILE A 12 8.91 0.94 -9.52
C ILE A 12 9.14 2.30 -10.18
N LEU A 13 9.40 3.34 -9.37
CA LEU A 13 9.64 4.70 -9.87
C LEU A 13 10.92 4.82 -10.70
N ARG A 14 11.93 3.99 -10.41
CA ARG A 14 13.18 3.92 -11.17
C ARG A 14 13.05 3.09 -12.45
N GLY A 15 11.90 2.46 -12.69
CA GLY A 15 11.68 1.57 -13.84
C GLY A 15 12.53 0.30 -13.82
N GLN A 16 13.01 -0.12 -12.64
CA GLN A 16 13.78 -1.36 -12.49
C GLN A 16 12.87 -2.59 -12.58
N ILE A 17 11.63 -2.45 -12.14
CA ILE A 17 10.58 -3.46 -12.28
C ILE A 17 9.33 -2.85 -12.88
N VAL A 18 8.55 -3.67 -13.58
CA VAL A 18 7.21 -3.32 -14.03
C VAL A 18 6.24 -3.61 -12.90
N ASP A 19 5.32 -2.68 -12.61
CA ASP A 19 4.29 -2.85 -11.59
C ASP A 19 3.18 -3.80 -12.07
N THR A 20 3.48 -5.10 -12.03
CA THR A 20 2.53 -6.17 -12.40
C THR A 20 1.48 -6.39 -11.32
N ASN A 21 1.75 -6.00 -10.07
CA ASN A 21 0.81 -6.10 -8.95
C ASN A 21 -0.41 -5.21 -9.19
N ALA A 22 -0.21 -3.93 -9.54
CA ALA A 22 -1.31 -3.03 -9.85
C ALA A 22 -2.16 -3.54 -11.02
N ASN A 23 -1.53 -4.10 -12.06
CA ASN A 23 -2.24 -4.69 -13.18
C ASN A 23 -3.10 -5.90 -12.76
N PHE A 24 -2.54 -6.82 -11.96
CA PHE A 24 -3.29 -7.98 -11.44
C PHE A 24 -4.50 -7.54 -10.59
N ILE A 25 -4.30 -6.59 -9.68
CA ILE A 25 -5.37 -6.10 -8.81
C ILE A 25 -6.45 -5.38 -9.62
N ALA A 26 -6.07 -4.55 -10.60
CA ALA A 26 -7.02 -3.85 -11.46
C ALA A 26 -7.93 -4.82 -12.24
N GLN A 27 -7.38 -5.92 -12.75
CA GLN A 27 -8.17 -6.98 -13.38
C GLN A 27 -9.18 -7.59 -12.40
N LYS A 28 -8.74 -7.90 -11.17
CA LYS A 28 -9.62 -8.47 -10.14
C LYS A 28 -10.72 -7.50 -9.69
N LEU A 29 -10.42 -6.21 -9.57
CA LEU A 29 -11.42 -5.19 -9.27
C LEU A 29 -12.46 -5.08 -10.40
N THR A 30 -12.02 -5.19 -11.66
CA THR A 30 -12.91 -5.17 -12.82
C THR A 30 -13.85 -6.39 -12.83
N GLU A 31 -13.33 -7.58 -12.55
CA GLU A 31 -14.13 -8.81 -12.41
C GLU A 31 -15.22 -8.67 -11.34
N LEU A 32 -14.94 -7.89 -10.28
CA LEU A 32 -15.85 -7.62 -9.18
C LEU A 32 -16.76 -6.40 -9.43
N SER A 33 -16.71 -5.78 -10.60
CA SER A 33 -17.45 -4.55 -10.93
C SER A 33 -17.17 -3.39 -9.95
N ILE A 34 -15.93 -3.27 -9.49
CA ILE A 34 -15.45 -2.17 -8.64
C ILE A 34 -14.70 -1.16 -9.52
N ASP A 35 -15.12 0.11 -9.46
CA ASP A 35 -14.53 1.19 -10.26
C ASP A 35 -13.17 1.58 -9.70
N LEU A 36 -12.09 1.26 -10.43
CA LEU A 36 -10.74 1.72 -10.11
C LEU A 36 -10.47 3.09 -10.74
N ASN A 37 -10.39 4.13 -9.92
CA ASN A 37 -10.25 5.51 -10.40
C ASN A 37 -8.79 5.98 -10.47
N TYR A 38 -7.92 5.41 -9.63
CA TYR A 38 -6.53 5.84 -9.50
C TYR A 38 -5.61 4.64 -9.29
N ILE A 39 -4.47 4.68 -9.99
CA ILE A 39 -3.29 3.89 -9.67
C ILE A 39 -2.17 4.90 -9.45
N SER A 40 -1.57 4.87 -8.27
CA SER A 40 -0.48 5.76 -7.88
C SER A 40 0.74 4.93 -7.51
N ALA A 41 1.93 5.36 -7.93
CA ALA A 41 3.19 4.80 -7.45
C ALA A 41 3.94 5.84 -6.61
N VAL A 42 4.60 5.39 -5.54
CA VAL A 42 5.36 6.26 -4.63
C VAL A 42 6.59 5.51 -4.13
N GLY A 43 7.70 6.22 -3.98
CA GLY A 43 8.92 5.65 -3.40
C GLY A 43 8.85 5.58 -1.88
N ASP A 44 9.90 5.05 -1.27
CA ASP A 44 10.03 4.77 0.17
C ASP A 44 10.32 6.04 0.98
N ASN A 45 9.45 7.04 0.83
CA ASN A 45 9.53 8.31 1.53
C ASN A 45 8.26 8.55 2.34
N GLN A 46 8.41 8.58 3.66
CA GLN A 46 7.27 8.69 4.57
C GLN A 46 6.44 9.96 4.34
N LYS A 47 7.05 11.11 4.04
CA LYS A 47 6.30 12.36 3.82
C LYS A 47 5.45 12.28 2.55
N MET A 48 6.00 11.71 1.49
CA MET A 48 5.28 11.49 0.23
C MET A 48 4.12 10.51 0.44
N LEU A 49 4.37 9.41 1.13
CA LEU A 49 3.37 8.38 1.39
C LEU A 49 2.25 8.90 2.30
N LEU A 50 2.56 9.67 3.36
CA LEU A 50 1.55 10.37 4.18
C LEU A 50 0.67 11.29 3.34
N SER A 51 1.27 12.08 2.45
CA SER A 51 0.52 12.98 1.58
C SER A 51 -0.37 12.22 0.60
N LEU A 52 0.10 11.09 0.07
CA LEU A 52 -0.66 10.27 -0.87
C LEU A 52 -1.84 9.60 -0.17
N PHE A 53 -1.61 8.99 1.00
CA PHE A 53 -2.70 8.40 1.78
C PHE A 53 -3.77 9.43 2.13
N LYS A 54 -3.40 10.63 2.61
CA LYS A 54 -4.37 11.70 2.87
C LYS A 54 -5.23 12.03 1.65
N LYS A 55 -4.66 12.02 0.44
CA LYS A 55 -5.45 12.24 -0.79
C LYS A 55 -6.38 11.06 -1.07
N ALA A 56 -5.85 9.83 -1.00
CA ALA A 56 -6.61 8.62 -1.25
C ALA A 56 -7.79 8.46 -0.28
N PHE A 57 -7.58 8.68 1.01
CA PHE A 57 -8.63 8.63 2.04
C PHE A 57 -9.79 9.60 1.78
N ASN A 58 -9.54 10.73 1.11
CA ASN A 58 -10.58 11.72 0.82
C ASN A 58 -11.37 11.41 -0.46
N ARG A 59 -10.88 10.54 -1.35
CA ARG A 59 -11.44 10.36 -2.70
C ARG A 59 -11.81 8.92 -3.06
N SER A 60 -11.45 7.96 -2.23
CA SER A 60 -11.57 6.54 -2.50
C SER A 60 -12.27 5.84 -1.34
N ASP A 61 -13.24 4.98 -1.67
CA ASP A 61 -13.97 4.13 -0.72
C ASP A 61 -13.13 2.89 -0.33
N LEU A 62 -12.24 2.46 -1.24
CA LEU A 62 -11.34 1.32 -1.08
C LEU A 62 -9.92 1.72 -1.49
N ILE A 63 -8.93 1.41 -0.66
CA ILE A 63 -7.51 1.64 -0.95
C ILE A 63 -6.79 0.31 -0.83
N ILE A 64 -6.07 -0.08 -1.87
CA ILE A 64 -5.22 -1.28 -1.89
C ILE A 64 -3.78 -0.84 -2.02
N THR A 65 -2.93 -1.26 -1.09
CA THR A 65 -1.49 -0.95 -1.12
C THR A 65 -0.68 -2.17 -1.49
N THR A 66 0.43 -1.97 -2.20
CA THR A 66 1.43 -3.03 -2.44
C THR A 66 2.82 -2.51 -2.08
N GLY A 67 3.70 -3.39 -1.58
CA GLY A 67 5.07 -3.06 -1.21
C GLY A 67 5.25 -2.37 0.16
N GLY A 68 6.51 -2.27 0.61
CA GLY A 68 6.90 -1.60 1.87
C GLY A 68 6.43 -2.29 3.16
N LEU A 69 6.29 -3.61 3.17
CA LEU A 69 5.81 -4.43 4.31
C LEU A 69 6.85 -5.41 4.86
N GLY A 70 8.05 -5.46 4.29
CA GLY A 70 9.13 -6.30 4.76
C GLY A 70 9.79 -5.83 6.07
N PRO A 71 10.94 -6.41 6.43
CA PRO A 71 11.64 -6.13 7.68
C PRO A 71 12.67 -4.99 7.59
N THR A 72 12.86 -4.35 6.45
CA THR A 72 13.93 -3.36 6.27
C THR A 72 13.50 -1.95 6.71
N GLU A 73 14.46 -1.03 6.86
CA GLU A 73 14.16 0.33 7.36
C GLU A 73 13.31 1.17 6.38
N ASP A 74 13.37 0.83 5.10
CA ASP A 74 12.56 1.41 4.03
C ASP A 74 11.15 0.81 3.92
N ASP A 75 10.85 -0.29 4.61
CA ASP A 75 9.50 -0.85 4.72
C ASP A 75 8.62 -0.05 5.71
N ILE A 76 8.01 1.01 5.20
CA ILE A 76 7.31 2.03 5.99
C ILE A 76 5.78 2.06 5.81
N THR A 77 5.19 1.10 5.10
CA THR A 77 3.78 1.15 4.69
C THR A 77 2.83 1.16 5.88
N TYR A 78 2.86 0.14 6.73
CA TYR A 78 1.88 0.01 7.84
C TYR A 78 2.08 1.09 8.92
N GLN A 79 3.31 1.52 9.16
CA GLN A 79 3.65 2.61 10.09
C GLN A 79 3.08 3.93 9.58
N THR A 80 3.12 4.15 8.26
CA THR A 80 2.59 5.37 7.64
C THR A 80 1.07 5.38 7.60
N ILE A 81 0.44 4.23 7.36
CA ILE A 81 -1.02 4.06 7.48
C ILE A 81 -1.46 4.38 8.92
N ALA A 82 -0.83 3.78 9.92
CA ALA A 82 -1.15 4.02 11.33
C ALA A 82 -1.01 5.50 11.70
N ARG A 83 0.06 6.18 11.26
CA ARG A 83 0.20 7.64 11.45
C ARG A 83 -0.91 8.44 10.76
N THR A 84 -1.29 8.07 9.54
CA THR A 84 -2.33 8.78 8.79
C THR A 84 -3.69 8.68 9.50
N LEU A 85 -3.99 7.52 10.05
CA LEU A 85 -5.23 7.24 10.78
C LEU A 85 -5.17 7.66 12.27
N ASN A 86 -4.04 8.21 12.72
CA ASN A 86 -3.78 8.52 14.13
C ASN A 86 -4.00 7.30 15.06
N LEU A 87 -3.54 6.13 14.63
CA LEU A 87 -3.61 4.87 15.36
C LEU A 87 -2.25 4.48 15.93
N LYS A 88 -2.28 3.77 17.07
CA LYS A 88 -1.09 3.16 17.67
C LYS A 88 -0.87 1.77 17.07
N LEU A 89 0.37 1.48 16.69
CA LEU A 89 0.77 0.12 16.32
C LEU A 89 0.89 -0.76 17.57
N ILE A 90 0.37 -1.98 17.45
CA ILE A 90 0.46 -3.02 18.48
C ILE A 90 1.07 -4.27 17.87
N LYS A 91 1.80 -5.03 18.67
CA LYS A 91 2.26 -6.36 18.26
C LYS A 91 1.08 -7.32 18.24
N TYR A 92 0.99 -8.12 17.18
CA TYR A 92 -0.01 -9.17 17.06
C TYR A 92 0.65 -10.54 17.31
N PRO A 93 0.38 -11.21 18.45
CA PRO A 93 1.11 -12.41 18.85
C PRO A 93 1.07 -13.52 17.80
N GLU A 94 -0.07 -13.73 17.14
CA GLU A 94 -0.22 -14.77 16.12
C GLU A 94 0.61 -14.46 14.86
N ALA A 95 0.71 -13.19 14.45
CA ALA A 95 1.60 -12.81 13.35
C ALA A 95 3.07 -13.04 13.72
N GLU A 96 3.46 -12.77 14.98
CA GLU A 96 4.81 -13.03 15.46
C GLU A 96 5.15 -14.52 15.47
N GLU A 97 4.20 -15.37 15.86
CA GLU A 97 4.38 -16.83 15.81
C GLU A 97 4.51 -17.33 14.37
N ASN A 98 3.69 -16.81 13.44
CA ASN A 98 3.80 -17.16 12.02
C ASN A 98 5.18 -16.81 11.44
N LEU A 99 5.77 -15.67 11.83
CA LEU A 99 7.12 -15.30 11.40
C LEU A 99 8.21 -16.25 11.91
N LYS A 100 8.01 -16.92 13.04
CA LYS A 100 8.97 -17.90 13.60
C LYS A 100 8.93 -19.26 12.91
N ARG A 101 7.90 -19.51 12.08
CA ARG A 101 7.68 -20.79 11.37
C ARG A 101 8.26 -20.77 9.94
N ILE A 102 8.74 -19.62 9.48
CA ILE A 102 9.42 -19.40 8.20
C ILE A 102 10.91 -19.57 8.42
#